data_AF-A0A0Q1A130-F1
#
_entry.id   AF-A0A0Q1A130-F1
#
_cell.length_a   1.000
_cell.length_b   1.000
_cell.length_c   1.000
_cell.angle_alpha   90.00
_cell.angle_beta   90.00
_cell.angle_gamma   90.00
#
_symmetry.space_group_name_H-M   'P 1'
#
loop_
_entity.id
_entity.type
_entity.pdbx_description
1 polymer ?
#
loop_
_entity_poly.entity_id
_entity_poly.type
_entity_poly.pdbx_seq_one_letter_code
_entity_poly.pdbx_strand_id
1 'polypeptide(L)'
;MTSSDKIKALQLKAGIEADGEASSKTWLNIYYLLFNCLPYDININSLIKAIQQKIDVRADGYPWSKTWDVLYDLLIDNEPATDEGTLSIDLYNDSILQTMTKEVMPFAKELIKLATAKGIQIRLMNCLCEDDDQKKSSDYNFGLTFGIGIFEKTTTGEFTYRDDSPHYTELAVLGESIGLTWAGDRKTFTSQPHFHLRPAWAATMKESDMLKELSRRKEANINLLAIL
;
A
#
# COMPACT_ATOMS: atom_id res chain seq x y z
N MET A 1 1.14 21.96 -23.06
CA MET A 1 1.19 20.49 -23.23
C MET A 1 -0.21 19.98 -23.52
N THR A 2 -0.39 19.09 -24.49
CA THR A 2 -1.72 18.60 -24.89
C THR A 2 -2.25 17.55 -23.92
N SER A 3 -3.54 17.22 -23.97
CA SER A 3 -4.10 16.11 -23.18
C SER A 3 -3.46 14.77 -23.53
N SER A 4 -3.11 14.54 -24.80
CA SER A 4 -2.43 13.31 -25.23
C SER A 4 -1.03 13.19 -24.61
N ASP A 5 -0.27 14.30 -24.55
CA ASP A 5 1.05 14.32 -23.92
C ASP A 5 0.97 14.02 -22.41
N LYS A 6 -0.04 14.59 -21.73
CA LYS A 6 -0.32 14.32 -20.31
C LYS A 6 -0.65 12.85 -20.06
N ILE A 7 -1.49 12.27 -20.92
CA ILE A 7 -1.84 10.85 -20.85
C ILE A 7 -0.60 9.98 -21.03
N LYS A 8 0.27 10.27 -22.01
CA LYS A 8 1.53 9.54 -22.21
C LYS A 8 2.42 9.59 -20.98
N ALA A 9 2.56 10.75 -20.35
CA ALA A 9 3.35 10.88 -19.12
C ALA A 9 2.79 10.02 -17.97
N LEU A 10 1.46 10.03 -17.79
CA LEU A 10 0.78 9.21 -16.79
C LEU A 10 0.91 7.70 -17.09
N GLN A 11 0.83 7.31 -18.36
CA GLN A 11 1.03 5.93 -18.81
C GLN A 11 2.46 5.44 -18.52
N LEU A 12 3.47 6.28 -18.83
CA LEU A 12 4.87 6.00 -18.50
C LEU A 12 5.08 5.85 -16.99
N LYS A 13 4.50 6.76 -16.19
CA LYS A 13 4.54 6.70 -14.71
C LYS A 13 3.93 5.41 -14.18
N ALA A 14 2.85 4.93 -14.81
CA ALA A 14 2.20 3.68 -14.46
C ALA A 14 2.88 2.42 -15.03
N GLY A 15 3.93 2.56 -15.83
CA GLY A 15 4.65 1.43 -16.42
C GLY A 15 3.88 0.71 -17.54
N ILE A 16 2.98 1.40 -18.24
CA ILE A 16 2.25 0.86 -19.40
C ILE A 16 2.67 1.55 -20.70
N GLU A 17 2.26 0.99 -21.84
CA GLU A 17 2.52 1.58 -23.17
C GLU A 17 1.93 3.00 -23.27
N ALA A 18 2.74 3.92 -23.78
CA ALA A 18 2.42 5.35 -23.86
C ALA A 18 1.85 5.74 -25.23
N ASP A 19 0.64 5.25 -25.52
CA ASP A 19 -0.08 5.54 -26.77
C ASP A 19 -0.77 6.92 -26.76
N GLY A 20 -0.98 7.51 -25.58
CA GLY A 20 -1.69 8.77 -25.41
C GLY A 20 -3.22 8.65 -25.47
N GLU A 21 -3.75 7.43 -25.39
CA GLU A 21 -5.17 7.13 -25.39
C GLU A 21 -5.68 6.84 -23.96
N ALA A 22 -6.83 7.43 -23.63
CA ALA A 22 -7.49 7.26 -22.33
C ALA A 22 -8.29 5.94 -22.26
N SER A 23 -7.63 4.82 -22.54
CA SER A 23 -8.23 3.48 -22.52
C SER A 23 -8.64 3.03 -21.10
N SER A 24 -9.42 1.95 -21.00
CA SER A 24 -9.76 1.33 -19.72
C SER A 24 -8.52 0.97 -18.91
N LYS A 25 -7.43 0.55 -19.58
CA LYS A 25 -6.15 0.25 -18.97
C LYS A 25 -5.50 1.49 -18.38
N THR A 26 -5.55 2.63 -19.10
CA THR A 26 -5.05 3.92 -18.61
C THR A 26 -5.79 4.33 -17.33
N TRP A 27 -7.12 4.27 -17.31
CA TRP A 27 -7.92 4.65 -16.14
C TRP A 27 -7.71 3.75 -14.93
N LEU A 28 -7.64 2.44 -15.13
CA LEU A 28 -7.38 1.49 -14.05
C LEU A 28 -6.02 1.74 -13.40
N ASN A 29 -5.00 2.05 -14.20
CA ASN A 29 -3.66 2.33 -13.69
C ASN A 29 -3.57 3.69 -12.99
N ILE A 30 -4.24 4.72 -13.48
CA ILE A 30 -4.34 6.01 -12.78
C ILE A 30 -5.08 5.84 -11.45
N TYR A 31 -6.16 5.05 -11.42
CA TYR A 31 -6.84 4.71 -10.18
C TYR A 31 -5.87 4.04 -9.20
N TYR A 32 -5.11 3.05 -9.67
CA TYR A 32 -4.10 2.40 -8.84
C TYR A 32 -3.06 3.39 -8.31
N LEU A 33 -2.56 4.32 -9.12
CA LEU A 33 -1.61 5.36 -8.67
C LEU A 33 -2.18 6.27 -7.57
N LEU A 34 -3.49 6.55 -7.58
CA LEU A 34 -4.14 7.48 -6.64
C LEU A 34 -4.67 6.84 -5.36
N PHE A 35 -5.14 5.59 -5.47
CA PHE A 35 -5.82 4.88 -4.40
C PHE A 35 -4.99 3.73 -3.83
N ASN A 36 -3.95 3.31 -4.55
CA ASN A 36 -3.06 2.20 -4.19
C ASN A 36 -3.81 0.87 -3.94
N CYS A 37 -4.97 0.71 -4.59
CA CYS A 37 -5.83 -0.48 -4.51
C CYS A 37 -6.57 -0.72 -5.84
N LEU A 38 -7.16 -1.91 -5.99
CA LEU A 38 -8.04 -2.20 -7.12
C LEU A 38 -9.45 -1.67 -6.85
N PRO A 39 -10.14 -1.11 -7.85
CA PRO A 39 -11.53 -0.72 -7.69
C PRO A 39 -12.41 -1.98 -7.52
N TYR A 40 -13.44 -1.87 -6.68
CA TYR A 40 -14.45 -2.92 -6.55
C TYR A 40 -15.25 -3.11 -7.85
N ASP A 41 -15.48 -2.03 -8.59
CA ASP A 41 -16.16 -2.01 -9.88
C ASP A 41 -15.21 -1.47 -10.97
N ILE A 42 -14.93 -2.30 -11.98
CA ILE A 42 -14.05 -1.96 -13.11
C ILE A 42 -14.76 -1.18 -14.22
N ASN A 43 -16.02 -0.79 -14.02
CA ASN A 43 -16.72 0.09 -14.94
C ASN A 43 -15.97 1.43 -15.08
N ILE A 44 -15.62 1.79 -16.32
CA ILE A 44 -14.83 2.99 -16.63
C ILE A 44 -15.49 4.26 -16.08
N ASN A 45 -16.82 4.38 -16.14
CA ASN A 45 -17.51 5.56 -15.64
C ASN A 45 -17.40 5.66 -14.10
N SER A 46 -17.53 4.53 -13.40
CA SER A 46 -17.33 4.45 -11.94
C SER A 46 -15.90 4.81 -11.55
N LEU A 47 -14.91 4.25 -12.26
CA LEU A 47 -13.48 4.53 -12.13
C LEU A 47 -13.18 6.03 -12.28
N ILE A 48 -13.63 6.64 -13.37
CA ILE A 48 -13.39 8.08 -13.64
C ILE A 48 -14.05 8.93 -12.56
N LYS A 49 -15.28 8.62 -12.14
CA LYS A 49 -15.97 9.37 -11.08
C LYS A 49 -15.23 9.29 -9.76
N ALA A 50 -14.74 8.11 -9.37
CA ALA A 50 -13.96 7.94 -8.15
C ALA A 50 -12.66 8.76 -8.21
N ILE A 51 -11.94 8.71 -9.34
CA ILE A 51 -10.75 9.54 -9.57
C ILE A 51 -11.09 11.02 -9.45
N GLN A 52 -12.15 11.47 -10.11
CA GLN A 52 -12.59 12.87 -10.09
C GLN A 52 -12.97 13.33 -8.67
N GLN A 53 -13.64 12.49 -7.88
CA GLN A 53 -13.92 12.77 -6.46
C GLN A 53 -12.64 12.89 -5.64
N LYS A 54 -11.67 12.00 -5.87
CA LYS A 54 -10.40 11.99 -5.13
C LYS A 54 -9.55 13.22 -5.37
N ILE A 55 -9.57 13.75 -6.60
CA ILE A 55 -8.82 14.96 -6.98
C ILE A 55 -9.65 16.24 -6.89
N ASP A 56 -10.82 16.18 -6.25
CA ASP A 56 -11.75 17.30 -6.02
C ASP A 56 -12.12 18.10 -7.29
N VAL A 57 -12.44 17.36 -8.37
CA VAL A 57 -13.03 17.93 -9.58
C VAL A 57 -14.44 17.41 -9.79
N ARG A 58 -15.16 17.98 -10.75
CA ARG A 58 -16.51 17.54 -11.10
C ARG A 58 -16.54 16.05 -11.43
N ALA A 59 -17.25 15.26 -10.63
CA ALA A 59 -17.35 13.81 -10.76
C ALA A 59 -18.51 13.37 -11.67
N ASP A 60 -18.43 13.71 -12.95
CA ASP A 60 -19.46 13.38 -13.95
C ASP A 60 -19.12 12.14 -14.81
N GLY A 61 -17.91 11.58 -14.66
CA GLY A 61 -17.42 10.46 -15.45
C GLY A 61 -16.90 10.86 -16.83
N TYR A 62 -16.84 12.17 -17.13
CA TYR A 62 -16.25 12.72 -18.34
C TYR A 62 -14.91 13.40 -18.02
N PRO A 63 -13.78 12.90 -18.55
CA PRO A 63 -12.46 13.37 -18.20
C PRO A 63 -12.09 14.63 -18.98
N TRP A 64 -12.66 15.77 -18.56
CA TRP A 64 -12.38 17.10 -19.11
C TRP A 64 -10.89 17.46 -19.00
N SER A 65 -10.45 18.51 -19.71
CA SER A 65 -9.07 19.00 -19.64
C SER A 65 -8.58 19.22 -18.20
N LYS A 66 -9.45 19.80 -17.35
CA LYS A 66 -9.14 20.03 -15.93
C LYS A 66 -8.82 18.74 -15.14
N THR A 67 -9.48 17.62 -15.46
CA THR A 67 -9.16 16.32 -14.84
C THR A 67 -7.73 15.90 -15.18
N TRP A 68 -7.33 16.05 -16.44
CA TRP A 68 -5.96 15.72 -16.88
C TRP A 68 -4.91 16.68 -16.33
N ASP A 69 -5.25 17.97 -16.22
CA ASP A 69 -4.36 18.98 -15.64
C ASP A 69 -4.02 18.62 -14.20
N VAL A 70 -5.04 18.39 -13.36
CA VAL A 70 -4.84 18.05 -11.94
C VAL A 70 -4.12 16.71 -11.77
N LEU A 71 -4.44 15.69 -12.58
CA LEU A 71 -3.75 14.39 -12.52
C LEU A 71 -2.27 14.51 -12.87
N TYR A 72 -1.96 15.27 -13.92
CA TYR A 72 -0.60 15.50 -14.34
C TYR A 72 0.18 16.28 -13.27
N ASP A 73 -0.41 17.34 -12.74
CA ASP A 73 0.19 18.13 -11.68
C ASP A 73 0.44 17.27 -10.44
N LEU A 74 -0.50 16.42 -10.04
CA LEU A 74 -0.40 15.59 -8.83
C LEU A 74 0.58 14.41 -8.96
N LEU A 75 0.64 13.75 -10.11
CA LEU A 75 1.36 12.47 -10.28
C LEU A 75 2.68 12.59 -11.05
N ILE A 76 2.87 13.68 -11.79
CA ILE A 76 4.05 13.93 -12.61
C ILE A 76 4.83 15.14 -12.10
N ASP A 77 4.20 16.32 -12.02
CA ASP A 77 4.92 17.56 -11.68
C ASP A 77 5.13 17.77 -10.17
N ASN A 78 4.29 17.16 -9.33
CA ASN A 78 4.55 17.07 -7.89
C ASN A 78 5.35 15.78 -7.59
N GLU A 79 6.67 15.91 -7.46
CA GLU A 79 7.27 15.38 -6.24
C GLU A 79 6.85 16.35 -5.14
N PRO A 80 5.91 16.01 -4.25
CA PRO A 80 5.64 16.88 -3.13
C PRO A 80 6.93 16.97 -2.33
N ALA A 81 7.52 18.16 -2.31
CA ALA A 81 8.25 18.60 -1.13
C ALA A 81 7.31 18.31 0.04
N THR A 82 7.73 17.37 0.87
CA THR A 82 7.04 16.96 2.08
C THR A 82 6.62 18.23 2.80
N ASP A 83 5.32 18.52 2.85
CA ASP A 83 4.81 19.49 3.80
C ASP A 83 5.08 18.85 5.15
N GLU A 84 6.19 19.25 5.78
CA GLU A 84 6.55 18.92 7.15
C GLU A 84 5.54 19.60 8.11
N GLY A 85 4.26 19.25 7.98
CA GLY A 85 3.41 19.16 9.13
C GLY A 85 4.09 18.16 10.05
N THR A 86 4.67 18.68 11.13
CA THR A 86 5.49 17.98 12.12
C THR A 86 4.69 16.84 12.77
N LEU A 87 4.44 15.78 12.03
CA LEU A 87 4.25 14.46 12.57
C LEU A 87 5.64 14.07 13.03
N SER A 88 5.80 13.94 14.34
CA SER A 88 6.89 13.20 14.96
C SER A 88 6.93 11.83 14.28
N ILE A 89 7.63 11.73 13.15
CA ILE A 89 8.02 10.45 12.60
C ILE A 89 8.91 9.88 13.69
N ASP A 90 8.38 8.85 14.32
CA ASP A 90 9.14 8.04 15.22
C ASP A 90 10.42 7.62 14.47
N LEU A 91 11.59 8.10 14.93
CA LEU A 91 12.89 7.75 14.33
C LEU A 91 13.06 6.23 14.18
N TYR A 92 12.35 5.47 15.01
CA TYR A 92 12.24 4.03 14.90
C TYR A 92 11.62 3.57 13.57
N ASN A 93 10.49 4.16 13.15
CA ASN A 93 9.83 3.79 11.90
C ASN A 93 10.70 4.08 10.68
N ASP A 94 11.39 5.22 10.66
CA ASP A 94 12.32 5.55 9.58
C ASP A 94 13.44 4.53 9.45
N SER A 95 14.00 4.09 10.59
CA SER A 95 15.06 3.08 10.59
C SER A 95 14.60 1.74 9.99
N ILE A 96 13.34 1.35 10.22
CA ILE A 96 12.77 0.11 9.69
C ILE A 96 12.36 0.29 8.22
N LEU A 97 11.82 1.44 7.82
CA LEU A 97 11.47 1.72 6.42
C LEU A 97 12.69 1.62 5.50
N GLN A 98 13.87 2.02 5.98
CA GLN A 98 15.13 1.92 5.22
C GLN A 98 15.58 0.47 4.96
N THR A 99 15.09 -0.51 5.72
CA THR A 99 15.41 -1.93 5.52
C THR A 99 14.39 -2.66 4.65
N MET A 100 13.24 -2.02 4.37
CA MET A 100 12.16 -2.60 3.57
C MET A 100 12.48 -2.62 2.08
N THR A 101 11.84 -3.55 1.37
CA THR A 101 11.87 -3.58 -0.10
C THR A 101 11.13 -2.37 -0.68
N LYS A 102 11.52 -1.96 -1.90
CA LYS A 102 10.86 -0.86 -2.63
C LYS A 102 9.37 -1.15 -2.89
N GLU A 103 8.99 -2.41 -2.87
CA GLU A 103 7.63 -2.89 -3.05
C GLU A 103 6.76 -2.71 -1.79
N VAL A 104 7.27 -3.03 -0.60
CA VAL A 104 6.50 -2.99 0.66
C VAL A 104 6.49 -1.60 1.29
N MET A 105 7.62 -0.88 1.17
CA MET A 105 7.81 0.41 1.82
C MET A 105 6.65 1.41 1.58
N PRO A 106 6.08 1.56 0.36
CA PRO A 106 4.96 2.46 0.13
C PRO A 106 3.71 2.10 0.93
N PHE A 107 3.42 0.80 1.10
CA PHE A 107 2.27 0.33 1.86
C PHE A 107 2.47 0.54 3.36
N ALA A 108 3.67 0.32 3.87
CA ALA A 108 4.00 0.61 5.27
C ALA A 108 3.86 2.12 5.58
N LYS A 109 4.32 3.00 4.69
CA LYS A 109 4.15 4.46 4.82
C LYS A 109 2.68 4.87 4.81
N GLU A 110 1.88 4.33 3.89
CA GLU A 110 0.45 4.66 3.82
C GLU A 110 -0.29 4.14 5.06
N LEU A 111 0.05 2.96 5.57
CA LEU A 111 -0.54 2.44 6.82
C LEU A 111 -0.25 3.36 8.01
N ILE A 112 0.99 3.83 8.17
CA ILE A 112 1.37 4.80 9.23
C ILE A 112 0.52 6.06 9.12
N LYS A 113 0.38 6.61 7.92
CA LYS A 113 -0.43 7.80 7.66
C LYS A 113 -1.90 7.58 7.98
N LEU A 114 -2.48 6.46 7.55
CA LEU A 114 -3.88 6.12 7.83
C LEU A 114 -4.15 5.91 9.32
N ALA A 115 -3.25 5.19 10.01
CA ALA A 115 -3.35 4.99 11.45
C ALA A 115 -3.26 6.31 12.22
N THR A 116 -2.30 7.15 11.85
CA THR A 116 -2.10 8.49 12.44
C THR A 116 -3.34 9.37 12.26
N ALA A 117 -3.97 9.35 11.07
CA ALA A 117 -5.22 10.08 10.82
C ALA A 117 -6.39 9.61 11.70
N LYS A 118 -6.31 8.39 12.25
CA LYS A 118 -7.25 7.83 13.24
C LYS A 118 -6.81 8.03 14.69
N GLY A 119 -5.67 8.70 14.92
CA GLY A 119 -5.08 8.84 16.25
C GLY A 119 -4.44 7.56 16.80
N ILE A 120 -4.25 6.54 15.96
CA ILE A 120 -3.59 5.28 16.32
C ILE A 120 -2.10 5.44 16.05
N GLN A 121 -1.31 5.42 17.12
CA GLN A 121 0.14 5.48 17.02
C GLN A 121 0.72 4.08 16.85
N ILE A 122 1.45 3.89 15.76
CA ILE A 122 2.00 2.58 15.38
C ILE A 122 3.50 2.65 15.18
N ARG A 123 4.18 1.55 15.50
CA ARG A 123 5.58 1.32 15.13
C ARG A 123 5.70 0.10 14.23
N LEU A 124 6.52 0.22 13.20
CA LEU A 124 6.93 -0.90 12.36
C LEU A 124 7.90 -1.76 13.15
N MET A 125 7.71 -3.07 13.12
CA MET A 125 8.59 -4.01 13.79
C MET A 125 9.23 -4.91 12.75
N ASN A 126 10.52 -5.21 12.91
CA ASN A 126 11.12 -6.29 12.15
C ASN A 126 10.40 -7.58 12.55
N CYS A 127 9.86 -8.29 11.56
CA CYS A 127 9.28 -9.61 11.77
C CYS A 127 10.42 -10.61 12.01
N LEU A 128 11.11 -10.51 13.15
CA LEU A 128 12.03 -11.52 13.63
C LEU A 128 11.16 -12.57 14.33
N CYS A 129 11.02 -13.72 13.68
CA CYS A 129 10.42 -14.87 14.32
C CYS A 129 11.39 -15.33 15.41
N GLU A 130 11.19 -14.91 16.66
CA GLU A 130 11.98 -15.36 17.81
C GLU A 130 11.52 -16.73 18.31
N ASP A 131 11.34 -17.69 17.40
CA ASP A 131 11.21 -19.10 17.73
C ASP A 131 12.19 -19.88 16.84
N ASP A 132 13.17 -20.55 17.48
CA ASP A 132 14.26 -21.30 16.84
C ASP A 132 13.78 -22.39 15.85
N ASP A 133 12.53 -22.84 15.98
CA ASP A 133 11.90 -23.83 15.09
C ASP A 133 11.39 -23.24 13.77
N GLN A 134 11.35 -21.90 13.64
CA GLN A 134 10.87 -21.18 12.44
C GLN A 134 11.97 -20.58 11.58
N LYS A 135 13.18 -21.15 11.59
CA LYS A 135 14.21 -20.84 10.56
C LYS A 135 13.71 -21.05 9.11
N LYS A 136 12.55 -21.70 8.92
CA LYS A 136 11.84 -21.78 7.64
C LYS A 136 11.12 -20.50 7.21
N SER A 137 10.65 -19.63 8.10
CA SER A 137 9.77 -18.49 7.75
C SER A 137 10.51 -17.33 7.07
N SER A 138 11.82 -17.20 7.28
CA SER A 138 12.65 -16.18 6.61
C SER A 138 12.72 -16.40 5.09
N ASP A 139 12.65 -17.66 4.63
CA ASP A 139 12.58 -17.99 3.21
C ASP A 139 11.21 -17.66 2.59
N TYR A 140 10.14 -17.66 3.40
CA TYR A 140 8.76 -17.35 3.02
C TYR A 140 8.37 -15.88 3.17
N ASN A 141 9.21 -15.03 3.77
CA ASN A 141 8.91 -13.60 3.87
C ASN A 141 8.94 -12.95 2.47
N PHE A 142 9.77 -13.43 1.54
CA PHE A 142 9.94 -12.85 0.19
C PHE A 142 10.23 -11.33 0.18
N GLY A 143 10.51 -10.73 1.34
CA GLY A 143 10.58 -9.28 1.51
C GLY A 143 9.22 -8.58 1.41
N LEU A 144 8.12 -9.30 1.64
CA LEU A 144 6.73 -8.86 1.51
C LEU A 144 6.02 -8.69 2.87
N THR A 145 6.65 -9.05 3.98
CA THR A 145 6.04 -9.06 5.32
C THR A 145 6.72 -8.07 6.27
N PHE A 146 5.93 -7.40 7.10
CA PHE A 146 6.42 -6.54 8.19
C PHE A 146 5.51 -6.60 9.41
N GLY A 147 6.10 -6.48 10.60
CA GLY A 147 5.38 -6.45 11.88
C GLY A 147 4.87 -5.05 12.21
N ILE A 148 3.85 -4.99 13.07
CA ILE A 148 3.30 -3.74 13.58
C ILE A 148 3.03 -3.84 15.07
N GLY A 149 3.36 -2.79 15.80
CA GLY A 149 3.00 -2.64 17.21
C GLY A 149 2.21 -1.36 17.44
N ILE A 150 1.20 -1.43 18.30
CA ILE A 150 0.44 -0.26 18.76
C ILE A 150 1.11 0.31 20.00
N PHE A 151 1.27 1.62 20.02
CA PHE A 151 1.90 2.35 21.12
C PHE A 151 0.93 3.38 21.66
N GLU A 152 0.51 3.22 22.91
CA GLU A 152 -0.43 4.13 23.56
C GLU A 152 0.33 5.02 24.54
N LYS A 153 -0.09 6.29 24.62
CA LYS A 153 0.49 7.26 25.54
C LYS A 153 -0.02 6.99 26.95
N THR A 154 0.90 6.77 27.89
CA THR A 154 0.58 6.62 29.31
C THR A 154 0.26 7.97 29.95
N THR A 155 -0.23 7.94 31.19
CA THR A 155 -0.47 9.15 32.01
C THR A 155 0.80 9.96 32.29
N THR A 156 1.98 9.34 32.21
CA THR A 156 3.30 10.00 32.33
C THR A 156 3.75 10.64 31.01
N GLY A 157 3.02 10.39 29.92
CA GLY A 157 3.32 10.90 28.59
C GLY A 157 4.25 10.02 27.75
N GLU A 158 4.62 8.85 28.25
CA GLU A 158 5.47 7.87 27.56
C GLU A 158 4.64 6.96 26.65
N PHE A 159 5.19 6.56 25.50
CA PHE A 159 4.53 5.61 24.61
C PHE A 159 4.88 4.18 25.00
N THR A 160 3.88 3.37 25.35
CA THR A 160 4.04 1.97 25.75
C THR A 160 3.40 1.04 24.73
N TYR A 161 4.10 -0.03 24.38
CA TYR A 161 3.58 -1.09 23.52
C TYR A 161 2.35 -1.74 24.16
N ARG A 162 1.32 -2.00 23.34
CA ARG A 162 0.10 -2.71 23.70
C ARG A 162 -0.11 -3.85 22.73
N ASP A 163 -0.05 -5.08 23.22
CA ASP A 163 -0.36 -6.30 22.47
C ASP A 163 -1.86 -6.61 22.47
N ASP A 164 -2.60 -6.14 23.47
CA ASP A 164 -4.04 -6.36 23.67
C ASP A 164 -4.93 -5.21 23.16
N SER A 165 -4.35 -4.21 22.47
CA SER A 165 -5.09 -3.02 22.05
C SER A 165 -6.22 -3.37 21.07
N PRO A 166 -7.47 -2.92 21.31
CA PRO A 166 -8.59 -3.18 20.40
C PRO A 166 -8.39 -2.54 19.01
N HIS A 167 -7.48 -1.56 18.92
CA HIS A 167 -7.13 -0.87 17.69
C HIS A 167 -6.46 -1.77 16.64
N TYR A 168 -5.97 -2.97 16.99
CA TYR A 168 -5.47 -3.92 16.00
C TYR A 168 -6.54 -4.35 14.99
N THR A 169 -7.80 -4.41 15.42
CA THR A 169 -8.91 -4.72 14.49
C THR A 169 -9.10 -3.60 13.47
N GLU A 170 -9.01 -2.34 13.90
CA GLU A 170 -9.10 -1.20 13.00
C GLU A 170 -7.89 -1.12 12.07
N LEU A 171 -6.68 -1.38 12.57
CA LEU A 171 -5.48 -1.47 11.74
C LEU A 171 -5.58 -2.57 10.69
N ALA A 172 -6.09 -3.75 11.04
CA ALA A 172 -6.30 -4.83 10.08
C ALA A 172 -7.18 -4.36 8.91
N VAL A 173 -8.29 -3.68 9.20
CA VAL A 173 -9.19 -3.12 8.18
C VAL A 173 -8.49 -2.04 7.34
N LEU A 174 -7.71 -1.16 7.96
CA LEU A 174 -6.95 -0.13 7.24
C LEU A 174 -5.91 -0.75 6.30
N GLY A 175 -5.15 -1.74 6.78
CA GLY A 175 -4.17 -2.46 5.96
C GLY A 175 -4.83 -3.21 4.80
N GLU A 176 -5.93 -3.91 5.06
CA GLU A 176 -6.74 -4.59 4.03
C GLU A 176 -7.24 -3.61 2.96
N SER A 177 -7.62 -2.38 3.35
CA SER A 177 -8.08 -1.35 2.41
C SER A 177 -7.02 -0.88 1.42
N ILE A 178 -5.73 -1.03 1.77
CA ILE A 178 -4.59 -0.68 0.92
C ILE A 178 -3.88 -1.91 0.35
N GLY A 179 -4.52 -3.10 0.35
CA GLY A 179 -3.96 -4.29 -0.30
C GLY A 179 -2.95 -5.09 0.54
N LEU A 180 -2.79 -4.77 1.82
CA LEU A 180 -2.09 -5.64 2.76
C LEU A 180 -3.05 -6.72 3.25
N THR A 181 -2.54 -7.91 3.55
CA THR A 181 -3.32 -8.93 4.23
C THR A 181 -2.89 -9.00 5.69
N TRP A 182 -3.85 -9.01 6.60
CA TRP A 182 -3.60 -9.15 8.03
C TRP A 182 -3.33 -10.62 8.37
N ALA A 183 -2.20 -10.90 8.99
CA ALA A 183 -1.79 -12.25 9.40
C ALA A 183 -1.60 -12.40 10.93
N GLY A 184 -2.02 -11.40 11.71
CA GLY A 184 -2.24 -11.58 13.15
C GLY A 184 -3.48 -12.42 13.40
N ASP A 185 -3.43 -13.42 14.27
CA ASP A 185 -4.61 -14.24 14.54
C ASP A 185 -5.66 -13.39 15.28
N ARG A 186 -6.88 -13.31 14.71
CA ARG A 186 -8.03 -12.60 15.29
C ARG A 186 -8.54 -13.24 16.59
N LYS A 187 -8.09 -14.44 16.96
CA LYS A 187 -8.64 -15.24 18.07
C LYS A 187 -7.65 -15.49 19.21
N THR A 188 -6.37 -15.67 18.89
CA THR A 188 -5.33 -15.87 19.89
C THR A 188 -4.20 -14.92 19.56
N PHE A 189 -3.99 -13.89 20.38
CA PHE A 189 -2.88 -12.93 20.30
C PHE A 189 -1.47 -13.58 20.46
N THR A 190 -1.34 -14.88 20.17
CA THR A 190 -0.12 -15.67 20.23
C THR A 190 0.78 -15.49 19.00
N SER A 191 0.28 -14.93 17.88
CA SER A 191 1.13 -14.52 16.77
C SER A 191 1.38 -13.01 16.80
N GLN A 192 2.64 -12.61 16.57
CA GLN A 192 2.99 -11.19 16.50
C GLN A 192 2.11 -10.49 15.44
N PRO A 193 1.55 -9.31 15.71
CA PRO A 193 0.72 -8.61 14.75
C PRO A 193 1.55 -8.20 13.52
N HIS A 194 1.20 -8.71 12.34
CA HIS A 194 1.96 -8.46 11.12
C HIS A 194 1.07 -8.43 9.87
N PHE A 195 1.59 -7.77 8.83
CA PHE A 195 1.01 -7.68 7.51
C PHE A 195 1.89 -8.35 6.48
N HIS A 196 1.27 -8.91 5.46
CA HIS A 196 1.94 -9.36 4.24
C HIS A 196 1.34 -8.68 3.01
N LEU A 197 2.20 -8.18 2.14
CA LEU A 197 1.80 -7.63 0.85
C LEU A 197 1.41 -8.78 -0.07
N ARG A 198 0.13 -8.80 -0.47
CA ARG A 198 -0.38 -9.80 -1.38
C ARG A 198 -0.19 -9.34 -2.84
N PRO A 199 0.54 -10.09 -3.68
CA PRO A 199 0.67 -9.74 -5.08
C PRO A 199 -0.70 -9.69 -5.78
N ALA A 200 -0.89 -8.76 -6.71
CA ALA A 200 -2.16 -8.57 -7.40
C ALA A 200 -2.63 -9.84 -8.15
N TRP A 201 -1.70 -10.57 -8.78
CA TRP A 201 -2.00 -11.84 -9.46
C TRP A 201 -2.47 -12.94 -8.50
N ALA A 202 -2.24 -12.80 -7.20
CA ALA A 202 -2.64 -13.75 -6.17
C ALA A 202 -3.96 -13.37 -5.48
N ALA A 203 -4.64 -12.30 -5.87
CA ALA A 203 -5.80 -11.74 -5.14
C ALA A 203 -6.87 -12.79 -4.80
N THR A 204 -7.16 -13.71 -5.71
CA THR A 204 -8.17 -14.77 -5.54
C THR A 204 -7.58 -16.17 -5.27
N MET A 205 -6.26 -16.29 -5.16
CA MET A 205 -5.58 -17.57 -4.94
C MET A 205 -5.69 -18.02 -3.48
N LYS A 206 -5.58 -19.33 -3.23
CA LYS A 206 -5.34 -19.80 -1.85
C LYS A 206 -3.93 -19.42 -1.43
N GLU A 207 -3.73 -19.16 -0.15
CA GLU A 207 -2.41 -18.79 0.39
C GLU A 207 -1.33 -19.84 0.08
N SER A 208 -1.65 -21.13 0.21
CA SER A 208 -0.75 -22.22 -0.15
C SER A 208 -0.28 -22.18 -1.61
N ASP A 209 -1.15 -21.74 -2.51
CA ASP A 209 -0.86 -21.69 -3.95
C ASP A 209 -0.09 -20.42 -4.30
N MET A 210 -0.42 -19.31 -3.65
CA MET A 210 0.35 -18.07 -3.72
C MET A 210 1.80 -18.29 -3.27
N LEU A 211 2.02 -18.95 -2.13
CA LEU A 211 3.36 -19.21 -1.61
C LEU A 211 4.18 -20.09 -2.55
N LYS A 212 3.57 -21.11 -3.15
CA LYS A 212 4.23 -21.95 -4.18
C LYS A 212 4.65 -21.12 -5.40
N GLU A 213 3.78 -20.24 -5.88
CA GLU A 213 4.09 -19.39 -7.03
C GLU A 213 5.16 -18.34 -6.70
N LEU A 214 5.14 -17.76 -5.49
CA LEU A 214 6.21 -16.88 -5.01
C LEU A 214 7.56 -17.61 -4.95
N SER A 215 7.59 -18.85 -4.42
CA SER A 215 8.79 -19.69 -4.43
C SER A 215 9.30 -19.93 -5.85
N ARG A 216 8.42 -20.33 -6.77
CA ARG A 216 8.76 -20.57 -8.18
C ARG A 216 9.34 -19.31 -8.85
N ARG A 217 8.75 -18.13 -8.59
CA ARG A 217 9.24 -16.84 -9.14
C ARG A 217 10.59 -16.45 -8.55
N LYS A 218 10.80 -16.66 -7.24
CA LYS A 218 12.09 -16.45 -6.58
C LYS A 218 13.18 -17.35 -7.18
N GLU A 219 12.89 -18.64 -7.34
CA GLU A 219 13.80 -19.61 -7.98
C GLU A 219 14.12 -19.27 -9.44
N ALA A 220 13.12 -18.79 -10.19
CA ALA A 220 13.28 -18.34 -11.57
C ALA A 220 13.90 -16.94 -11.70
N ASN A 221 14.18 -16.25 -10.59
CA ASN A 221 14.62 -14.85 -10.54
C ASN A 221 13.72 -13.89 -11.35
N ILE A 222 12.41 -14.11 -11.26
CA ILE A 222 11.38 -13.27 -11.88
C ILE A 222 10.78 -12.35 -10.83
N ASN A 223 10.39 -11.14 -11.24
CA ASN A 223 9.71 -10.18 -10.37
C ASN A 223 8.48 -10.83 -9.69
N LEU A 224 8.48 -10.82 -8.35
CA LEU A 224 7.47 -11.46 -7.51
C LEU A 224 6.08 -10.83 -7.67
N LEU A 225 6.01 -9.53 -7.98
CA LEU A 225 4.76 -8.78 -8.08
C LEU A 225 4.27 -8.58 -9.53
N ALA A 226 5.06 -8.95 -10.53
CA ALA A 226 4.69 -8.74 -11.93
C ALA A 226 3.36 -9.42 -12.27
N ILE A 227 2.43 -8.64 -12.83
CA ILE A 227 1.21 -9.15 -13.46
C ILE A 227 1.65 -9.62 -14.85
N LEU A 228 1.60 -10.94 -15.07
CA LEU A 228 1.91 -11.56 -16.36
C LEU A 228 0.81 -11.26 -17.39
#